data_AF-A0A955NTF1-F1
#
_entry.id   AF-A0A955NTF1-F1
#
_cell.length_a   1.000
_cell.length_b   1.000
_cell.length_c   1.000
_cell.angle_alpha   90.00
_cell.angle_beta   90.00
_cell.angle_gamma   90.00
#
_symmetry.space_group_name_H-M   'P 1'
#
loop_
_entity.id
_entity.type
_entity.pdbx_description
1 polymer ?
#
loop_
_entity_poly.entity_id
_entity_poly.type
_entity_poly.pdbx_seq_one_letter_code
_entity_poly.pdbx_strand_id
1 'polypeptide(L)'
;EWMHNTWDFAKLLIPLLYGGVFLVGFIGALLPDQQIAAWVGSNSLLSNFVASFIGCLFYFATLTEIPILEALMEHGMAQGPALALLLAGPALSLPSLFVIHSIIGFKKTAVFTLLVVVMATITGMAYGALV
;
A
#
# COMPACT_ATOMS: atom_id res chain seq x y z
N GLU A 1 4.11 -16.38 -31.64
CA GLU A 1 3.21 -15.48 -30.90
C GLU A 1 3.62 -15.25 -29.46
N TRP A 2 3.74 -16.30 -28.64
CA TRP A 2 4.14 -16.17 -27.22
C TRP A 2 5.41 -15.34 -27.00
N MET A 3 6.50 -15.65 -27.72
CA MET A 3 7.78 -14.94 -27.59
C MET A 3 7.67 -13.44 -27.95
N HIS A 4 6.79 -13.11 -28.89
CA HIS A 4 6.58 -11.72 -29.32
C HIS A 4 5.80 -10.94 -28.25
N ASN A 5 4.72 -11.52 -27.73
CA ASN A 5 3.94 -10.92 -26.65
C ASN A 5 4.77 -10.74 -25.37
N THR A 6 5.58 -11.74 -25.00
CA THR A 6 6.50 -11.64 -23.85
C THR A 6 7.51 -10.52 -24.04
N TRP A 7 8.05 -10.36 -25.25
CA TRP A 7 8.99 -9.29 -25.57
C TRP A 7 8.35 -7.90 -25.51
N ASP A 8 7.12 -7.77 -25.98
CA ASP A 8 6.38 -6.50 -25.93
C ASP A 8 6.00 -6.13 -24.49
N PHE A 9 5.59 -7.09 -23.67
CA PHE A 9 5.39 -6.86 -22.23
C PHE A 9 6.68 -6.53 -21.50
N ALA A 10 7.79 -7.19 -21.82
CA ALA A 10 9.09 -6.91 -21.21
C ALA A 10 9.53 -5.46 -21.50
N LYS A 11 9.40 -4.99 -22.74
CA LYS A 11 9.69 -3.60 -23.11
C LYS A 11 8.80 -2.58 -22.40
N LEU A 12 7.59 -2.96 -22.02
CA LEU A 12 6.67 -2.08 -21.30
C LEU A 12 6.94 -2.08 -19.79
N LEU A 13 7.07 -3.27 -19.19
CA LEU A 13 7.20 -3.46 -17.75
C LEU A 13 8.59 -3.13 -17.25
N ILE A 14 9.66 -3.51 -17.95
CA ILE A 14 11.03 -3.34 -17.46
C ILE A 14 11.37 -1.86 -17.25
N PRO A 15 11.13 -0.94 -18.20
CA PRO A 15 11.42 0.48 -17.97
C PRO A 15 10.54 1.09 -16.89
N LEU A 16 9.27 0.68 -16.82
CA LEU A 16 8.33 1.16 -15.83
C LEU A 16 8.71 0.72 -14.41
N LEU A 17 9.06 -0.56 -14.24
CA LEU A 17 9.51 -1.11 -12.96
C LEU A 17 10.86 -0.53 -12.56
N TYR A 18 11.81 -0.44 -13.50
CA TYR A 18 13.11 0.14 -13.22
C TYR A 18 12.98 1.61 -12.80
N GLY A 19 12.27 2.43 -13.58
CA GLY A 19 12.06 3.83 -13.26
C GLY A 19 11.25 4.03 -11.98
N GLY A 20 10.19 3.25 -11.78
CA GLY A 20 9.34 3.31 -10.59
C GLY A 20 10.08 2.90 -9.31
N VAL A 21 10.76 1.75 -9.32
CA VAL A 21 11.55 1.27 -8.17
C VAL A 21 12.72 2.21 -7.90
N PHE A 22 13.38 2.74 -8.93
CA PHE A 22 14.45 3.72 -8.76
C PHE A 22 13.95 5.03 -8.14
N LEU A 23 12.84 5.60 -8.62
CA LEU A 23 12.24 6.81 -8.06
C LEU A 23 11.79 6.60 -6.63
N VAL A 24 11.13 5.48 -6.34
CA VAL A 24 10.70 5.11 -4.99
C VAL A 24 11.90 4.95 -4.08
N GLY A 25 12.95 4.22 -4.50
CA GLY A 25 14.18 4.07 -3.70
C GLY A 25 14.89 5.40 -3.47
N PHE A 26 14.92 6.27 -4.48
CA PHE A 26 15.51 7.60 -4.38
C PHE A 26 14.71 8.52 -3.45
N ILE A 27 13.38 8.52 -3.53
CA ILE A 27 12.50 9.26 -2.62
C ILE A 27 12.58 8.66 -1.21
N GLY A 28 12.64 7.34 -1.09
CA GLY A 28 12.84 6.61 0.16
C GLY A 28 14.10 7.07 0.88
N ALA A 29 15.23 7.13 0.16
CA ALA A 29 16.49 7.66 0.70
C ALA A 29 16.44 9.16 1.09
N LEU A 30 15.44 9.90 0.61
CA LEU A 30 15.21 11.31 0.95
C LEU A 30 14.09 11.50 1.99
N LEU A 31 13.37 10.45 2.39
CA LEU A 31 12.33 10.53 3.42
C LEU A 31 13.00 10.67 4.79
N PRO A 32 12.57 11.63 5.63
CA PRO A 32 13.09 11.72 6.99
C PRO A 32 12.61 10.50 7.80
N ASP A 33 13.52 9.60 8.17
CA ASP A 33 13.27 8.43 9.03
C ASP A 33 12.38 8.76 10.24
N GLN A 34 12.61 9.94 10.82
CA GLN A 34 11.90 10.45 11.99
C GLN A 34 10.39 10.58 11.78
N GLN A 35 9.94 10.88 10.56
CA GLN A 35 8.51 11.03 10.25
C GLN A 35 7.86 9.65 10.07
N ILE A 36 8.52 8.72 9.38
CA ILE A 36 7.97 7.37 9.17
C ILE A 36 7.82 6.66 10.51
N ALA A 37 8.85 6.69 11.36
CA ALA A 37 8.80 6.11 12.70
C ALA A 37 7.73 6.77 13.59
N ALA A 38 7.49 8.08 13.45
CA ALA A 38 6.49 8.78 14.24
C ALA A 38 5.04 8.36 13.93
N TRP A 39 4.73 8.10 12.65
CA TRP A 39 3.36 7.77 12.24
C TRP A 39 3.10 6.26 12.22
N VAL A 40 4.04 5.46 11.72
CA VAL A 40 3.85 4.01 11.49
C VAL A 40 4.86 3.11 12.20
N GLY A 41 5.71 3.66 13.07
CA GLY A 41 6.77 2.90 13.75
C GLY A 41 6.36 2.15 15.03
N SER A 42 5.08 2.22 15.42
CA SER A 42 4.56 1.47 16.57
C SER A 42 3.40 0.57 16.15
N ASN A 43 3.16 -0.51 16.88
CA ASN A 43 1.93 -1.29 16.70
C ASN A 43 0.74 -0.65 17.44
N SER A 44 0.51 0.65 17.22
CA SER A 44 -0.62 1.37 17.81
C SER A 44 -1.83 1.37 16.87
N LEU A 45 -3.02 1.63 17.42
CA LEU A 45 -4.24 1.80 16.64
C LEU A 45 -4.06 2.88 15.56
N LEU A 46 -3.43 4.01 15.92
CA LEU A 46 -3.21 5.13 15.02
C LEU A 46 -2.25 4.76 13.88
N SER A 47 -1.16 4.05 14.18
CA SER A 47 -0.21 3.60 13.17
C SER A 47 -0.82 2.62 12.17
N ASN A 48 -1.59 1.65 12.65
CA ASN A 48 -2.30 0.69 11.79
C ASN A 48 -3.41 1.36 10.97
N PHE A 49 -4.11 2.34 11.55
CA PHE A 49 -5.12 3.13 10.86
C PHE A 49 -4.52 3.98 9.74
N VAL A 50 -3.41 4.69 10.01
CA VAL A 50 -2.72 5.50 9.01
C VAL A 50 -2.23 4.61 7.86
N ALA A 51 -1.63 3.46 8.16
CA ALA A 51 -1.12 2.55 7.14
C ALA A 51 -2.23 1.95 6.26
N SER A 52 -3.33 1.48 6.86
CA SER A 52 -4.49 0.97 6.11
C SER A 52 -5.22 2.06 5.31
N PHE A 53 -5.33 3.28 5.84
CA PHE A 53 -5.93 4.40 5.14
C PHE A 53 -5.09 4.80 3.92
N ILE A 54 -3.77 4.89 4.07
CA ILE A 54 -2.85 5.13 2.95
C ILE A 54 -2.97 3.99 1.93
N GLY A 55 -2.88 2.73 2.36
CA GLY A 55 -3.01 1.56 1.48
C GLY A 55 -4.32 1.58 0.68
N CYS A 56 -5.43 1.98 1.30
CA CYS A 56 -6.74 2.09 0.64
C CYS A 56 -6.79 3.17 -0.46
N LEU A 57 -5.98 4.23 -0.36
CA LEU A 57 -5.99 5.33 -1.33
C LEU A 57 -4.98 5.11 -2.47
N PHE A 58 -3.81 4.56 -2.14
CA PHE A 58 -2.72 4.37 -3.09
C PHE A 58 -2.82 2.99 -3.75
N TYR A 59 -2.85 2.98 -5.09
CA TYR A 59 -2.75 1.74 -5.85
C TYR A 59 -1.28 1.34 -5.99
N PHE A 60 -0.91 0.19 -5.44
CA PHE A 60 0.40 -0.41 -5.66
C PHE A 60 0.29 -1.55 -6.68
N ALA A 61 1.23 -1.62 -7.62
CA ALA A 61 1.36 -2.83 -8.42
C ALA A 61 1.91 -3.93 -7.51
N THR A 62 1.36 -5.14 -7.60
CA THR A 62 1.69 -6.27 -6.71
C THR A 62 3.19 -6.57 -6.66
N LEU A 63 3.91 -6.34 -7.76
CA LEU A 63 5.36 -6.52 -7.84
C LEU A 63 6.17 -5.41 -7.16
N THR A 64 5.61 -4.21 -7.04
CA THR A 64 6.28 -3.04 -6.43
C THR A 64 5.93 -2.86 -4.95
N GLU A 65 4.87 -3.51 -4.48
CA GLU A 65 4.38 -3.37 -3.11
C GLU A 65 5.35 -3.95 -2.07
N ILE A 66 5.99 -5.09 -2.38
CA ILE A 66 6.96 -5.74 -1.48
C ILE A 66 8.23 -4.86 -1.29
N PRO A 67 8.92 -4.39 -2.36
CA PRO A 67 10.08 -3.52 -2.18
C PRO A 67 9.76 -2.21 -1.44
N ILE A 68 8.58 -1.63 -1.65
CA ILE A 68 8.14 -0.43 -0.93
C ILE A 68 8.00 -0.74 0.56
N LEU A 69 7.38 -1.86 0.90
CA LEU A 69 7.20 -2.27 2.29
C LEU A 69 8.53 -2.53 2.98
N GLU A 70 9.44 -3.24 2.32
CA GLU A 70 10.79 -3.50 2.82
C GLU A 70 11.53 -2.19 3.10
N ALA A 71 11.50 -1.25 2.16
CA ALA A 71 12.10 0.08 2.36
C ALA A 71 11.48 0.81 3.56
N LEU A 72 10.15 0.82 3.71
CA LEU A 72 9.48 1.48 4.84
C LEU A 72 9.81 0.80 6.18
N MET A 73 9.94 -0.52 6.21
CA MET A 73 10.35 -1.27 7.39
C MET A 73 11.81 -0.97 7.78
N GLU A 74 12.71 -0.85 6.80
CA GLU A 74 14.08 -0.39 7.03
C GLU A 74 14.13 1.01 7.65
N HIS A 75 13.17 1.89 7.30
CA HIS A 75 13.03 3.24 7.84
C HIS A 75 12.17 3.29 9.13
N GLY A 76 11.90 2.15 9.76
CA GLY A 76 11.32 2.06 11.10
C GLY A 76 9.81 1.80 11.17
N MET A 77 9.15 1.38 10.08
CA MET A 77 7.76 0.93 10.11
C MET A 77 7.60 -0.39 10.89
N ALA A 78 6.60 -0.45 11.77
CA ALA A 78 6.30 -1.67 12.53
C ALA A 78 5.57 -2.73 11.68
N GLN A 79 5.70 -4.00 12.08
CA GLN A 79 5.12 -5.13 11.33
C GLN A 79 3.59 -5.11 11.25
N GLY A 80 2.90 -4.64 12.30
CA GLY A 80 1.45 -4.49 12.29
C GLY A 80 0.95 -3.51 11.21
N PRO A 81 1.40 -2.24 11.25
CA PRO A 81 1.13 -1.27 10.19
C PRO A 81 1.54 -1.77 8.80
N ALA A 82 2.65 -2.51 8.68
CA ALA A 82 3.09 -3.09 7.41
C ALA A 82 2.03 -4.05 6.83
N LEU A 83 1.50 -4.97 7.66
CA LEU A 83 0.41 -5.84 7.25
C LEU A 83 -0.87 -5.06 6.95
N ALA A 84 -1.20 -4.05 7.75
CA ALA A 84 -2.39 -3.22 7.51
C ALA A 84 -2.35 -2.53 6.14
N LEU A 85 -1.16 -2.09 5.70
CA LEU A 85 -0.94 -1.52 4.37
C LEU A 85 -1.14 -2.56 3.26
N LEU A 86 -0.51 -3.74 3.40
CA LEU A 86 -0.63 -4.84 2.43
C LEU A 86 -2.06 -5.37 2.26
N LEU A 87 -2.88 -5.33 3.32
CA LEU A 87 -4.26 -5.78 3.25
C LEU A 87 -5.19 -4.74 2.59
N ALA A 88 -4.89 -3.45 2.76
CA ALA A 88 -5.72 -2.38 2.21
C ALA A 88 -5.41 -2.09 0.72
N GLY A 89 -4.14 -2.20 0.31
CA GLY A 89 -3.67 -1.89 -1.05
C GLY A 89 -4.42 -2.61 -2.18
N PRO A 90 -4.54 -3.95 -2.16
CA PRO A 90 -5.25 -4.69 -3.20
C PRO A 90 -6.78 -4.49 -3.16
N ALA A 91 -7.33 -4.15 -2.00
CA ALA A 91 -8.77 -4.04 -1.81
C ALA A 91 -9.34 -2.76 -2.45
N LEU A 92 -8.61 -1.65 -2.37
CA LEU A 92 -9.09 -0.33 -2.77
C LEU A 92 -7.99 0.57 -3.32
N SER A 93 -8.39 1.52 -4.16
CA SER A 93 -7.55 2.62 -4.62
C SER A 93 -8.41 3.83 -4.95
N LEU A 94 -7.81 5.02 -5.03
CA LEU A 94 -8.52 6.23 -5.46
C LEU A 94 -9.29 6.05 -6.79
N PRO A 95 -8.69 5.50 -7.87
CA PRO A 95 -9.42 5.24 -9.11
C PRO A 95 -10.60 4.29 -8.93
N SER A 96 -10.44 3.19 -8.17
CA SER A 96 -11.53 2.23 -7.96
C SER A 96 -12.65 2.82 -7.09
N LEU A 97 -12.33 3.69 -6.12
CA LEU A 97 -13.34 4.41 -5.34
C LEU A 97 -14.21 5.31 -6.21
N PHE A 98 -13.64 6.02 -7.19
CA PHE A 98 -14.43 6.84 -8.12
C PHE A 98 -15.35 6.00 -9.01
N VAL A 99 -14.87 4.84 -9.46
CA VAL A 99 -15.67 3.90 -10.26
C VAL A 99 -16.80 3.28 -9.43
N ILE A 100 -16.51 2.83 -8.22
CA ILE A 100 -17.52 2.26 -7.32
C ILE A 100 -18.57 3.34 -6.97
N HIS A 101 -18.10 4.55 -6.67
CA HIS A 101 -18.98 5.69 -6.41
C HIS A 101 -19.97 5.96 -7.54
N SER A 102 -19.52 5.91 -8.80
CA SER A 102 -20.41 6.16 -9.95
C SER A 102 -21.45 5.06 -10.17
N ILE A 103 -21.20 3.84 -9.69
CA ILE A 103 -22.07 2.67 -9.89
C ILE A 103 -23.06 2.51 -8.74
N ILE A 104 -22.58 2.51 -7.48
CA ILE A 104 -23.39 2.16 -6.31
C ILE A 104 -23.71 3.36 -5.39
N GLY A 105 -23.17 4.53 -5.70
CA GLY A 105 -23.41 5.79 -4.99
C GLY A 105 -22.53 5.99 -3.75
N PHE A 106 -22.54 7.22 -3.23
CA PHE A 106 -21.64 7.68 -2.17
C PHE A 106 -21.76 6.89 -0.86
N LYS A 107 -22.98 6.69 -0.35
CA LYS A 107 -23.20 6.02 0.95
C LYS A 107 -22.60 4.61 0.97
N LYS A 108 -22.84 3.81 -0.08
CA LYS A 108 -22.35 2.42 -0.14
C LYS A 108 -20.84 2.38 -0.32
N THR A 109 -20.30 3.27 -1.13
CA THR A 109 -18.84 3.41 -1.33
C THR A 109 -18.15 3.76 -0.03
N ALA A 110 -18.65 4.78 0.69
CA ALA A 110 -18.09 5.20 1.97
C ALA A 110 -18.10 4.09 3.03
N VAL A 111 -19.21 3.34 3.12
CA VAL A 111 -19.30 2.19 4.05
C VAL A 111 -18.31 1.10 3.66
N PHE A 112 -18.18 0.79 2.37
CA PHE A 112 -17.20 -0.19 1.89
C PHE A 112 -15.76 0.22 2.23
N THR A 113 -15.39 1.47 1.94
CA THR A 113 -14.08 2.03 2.29
C THR A 113 -13.81 1.94 3.80
N LEU A 114 -14.79 2.36 4.61
CA LEU A 114 -14.68 2.31 6.06
C LEU A 114 -14.43 0.87 6.55
N LEU A 115 -15.19 -0.10 6.03
CA LEU A 115 -15.04 -1.50 6.43
C LEU A 115 -13.65 -2.04 6.07
N VAL A 116 -13.14 -1.75 4.87
CA VAL A 116 -11.80 -2.17 4.46
C VAL A 116 -10.73 -1.59 5.40
N VAL A 117 -10.78 -0.29 5.67
CA VAL A 117 -9.82 0.39 6.56
C VAL A 117 -9.88 -0.18 7.97
N VAL A 118 -11.09 -0.36 8.53
CA VAL A 118 -11.27 -0.90 9.89
C VAL A 118 -10.77 -2.33 9.99
N MET A 119 -11.12 -3.20 9.02
CA MET A 119 -10.68 -4.59 9.03
C MET A 119 -9.15 -4.68 8.89
N ALA A 120 -8.56 -3.96 7.94
CA ALA A 120 -7.10 -3.94 7.77
C ALA A 120 -6.38 -3.40 9.02
N THR A 121 -6.92 -2.36 9.67
CA THR A 121 -6.39 -1.81 10.93
C THR A 121 -6.39 -2.86 12.04
N ILE A 122 -7.52 -3.54 12.25
CA ILE A 122 -7.66 -4.53 13.33
C ILE A 122 -6.76 -5.74 13.06
N THR A 123 -6.72 -6.23 11.81
CA THR A 123 -5.89 -7.37 11.44
C THR A 123 -4.40 -7.05 11.55
N GLY A 124 -3.96 -5.86 11.10
CA GLY A 124 -2.58 -5.41 11.28
C GLY A 124 -2.19 -5.29 12.75
N MET A 125 -3.07 -4.70 13.56
CA MET A 125 -2.82 -4.55 15.00
C MET A 125 -2.74 -5.90 15.71
N ALA A 126 -3.63 -6.84 15.37
CA ALA A 126 -3.60 -8.20 15.89
C ALA A 126 -2.32 -8.93 15.48
N TYR A 127 -1.90 -8.80 14.22
CA TYR A 127 -0.66 -9.41 13.73
C TYR A 127 0.57 -8.89 14.45
N GLY A 128 0.73 -7.57 14.55
CA GLY A 128 1.89 -6.97 15.25
C GLY A 128 1.85 -7.15 16.77
N ALA A 129 0.79 -7.73 17.34
CA ALA A 129 0.71 -8.09 18.75
C ALA A 129 1.07 -9.58 18.98
N LEU A 130 0.98 -10.41 17.93
CA LEU A 130 1.27 -11.84 17.98
C LEU A 130 2.72 -12.16 17.56
N VAL A 131 3.33 -11.29 16.76
CA VAL A 131 4.71 -11.39 16.28
C VAL A 131 5.56 -10.31 16.94
#